data_AF-A0A6J6V1V8-F1
#
_entry.id   AF-A0A6J6V1V8-F1
#
_cell.length_a   1.000
_cell.length_b   1.000
_cell.length_c   1.000
_cell.angle_alpha   90.00
_cell.angle_beta   90.00
_cell.angle_gamma   90.00
#
_symmetry.space_group_name_H-M   'P 1'
#
loop_
_entity.id
_entity.type
_entity.pdbx_description
1 polymer ?
#
loop_
_entity_poly.entity_id
_entity_poly.type
_entity_poly.pdbx_seq_one_letter_code
_entity_poly.pdbx_strand_id
1 'polypeptide(L)'
;MTVLDWNAASSAPTQSRWFSDDVHLTNTGKAEFTLFIRAQLDALRAQGVITSGVATILPLGTPMASGDRGDNVKALQTALNTYLNLPKKKRIAVDGVYGKGTIAAVQTVETNNALAIDGAADDVVLTLLGINSSNIVLKQGTKHASIKTAQTALGRVMNVKLRADGNFGPATTRLVKRFQKSVGFKQTGAINYQTWIALLSASAQR
;
A
#
# COMPACT_ATOMS: atom_id res chain seq x y z
N MET A 1 -13.15 22.54 -5.50
CA MET A 1 -12.34 21.59 -4.72
C MET A 1 -13.13 21.31 -3.44
N THR A 2 -13.73 20.13 -3.33
CA THR A 2 -14.52 19.77 -2.14
C THR A 2 -13.54 19.40 -1.04
N VAL A 3 -13.34 20.29 -0.07
CA VAL A 3 -12.53 19.99 1.11
C VAL A 3 -13.38 19.07 1.99
N LEU A 4 -12.85 17.90 2.35
CA LEU A 4 -13.50 16.98 3.29
C LEU A 4 -13.47 17.63 4.68
N ASP A 5 -14.55 18.33 5.04
CA ASP A 5 -14.63 19.06 6.30
C ASP A 5 -15.09 18.14 7.43
N TRP A 6 -14.13 17.36 7.94
CA TRP A 6 -14.35 16.55 9.13
C TRP A 6 -14.69 17.41 10.35
N ASN A 7 -14.16 18.63 10.46
CA ASN A 7 -14.38 19.48 11.64
C ASN A 7 -15.85 19.89 11.77
N ALA A 8 -16.51 20.24 10.66
CA ALA A 8 -17.94 20.50 10.65
C ALA A 8 -18.77 19.24 10.95
N ALA A 9 -18.36 18.08 10.45
CA ALA A 9 -18.99 16.81 10.80
C ALA A 9 -18.78 16.47 12.28
N SER A 10 -17.61 16.82 12.83
CA SER A 10 -17.16 16.49 14.18
C SER A 10 -17.59 17.50 15.25
N SER A 11 -18.19 18.63 14.87
CA SER A 11 -18.67 19.68 15.79
C SER A 11 -20.15 19.54 16.18
N ALA A 12 -20.79 18.40 15.91
CA ALA A 12 -22.19 18.18 16.26
C ALA A 12 -22.39 18.09 17.79
N PRO A 13 -23.61 18.33 18.32
CA PRO A 13 -23.90 18.32 19.76
C PRO A 13 -23.50 17.04 20.52
N THR A 14 -23.29 15.93 19.80
CA THR A 14 -22.84 14.64 20.35
C THR A 14 -21.31 14.46 20.38
N GLN A 15 -20.54 15.52 20.15
CA GLN A 15 -19.08 15.54 19.97
C GLN A 15 -18.26 14.81 21.05
N SER A 16 -18.73 14.78 22.30
CA SER A 16 -18.03 14.11 23.41
C SER A 16 -17.90 12.60 23.22
N ARG A 17 -18.66 12.01 22.28
CA ARG A 17 -18.61 10.58 21.96
C ARG A 17 -17.51 10.23 20.97
N TRP A 18 -16.97 11.23 20.26
CA TRP A 18 -16.07 11.05 19.13
C TRP A 18 -14.60 11.03 19.53
N PHE A 19 -14.25 11.77 20.59
CA PHE A 19 -12.87 11.97 21.04
C PHE A 19 -12.66 11.48 22.49
N SER A 20 -11.56 10.77 22.76
CA SER A 20 -11.17 10.34 24.13
C SER A 20 -10.34 11.41 24.85
N ASP A 21 -9.56 12.16 24.07
CA ASP A 21 -8.99 13.46 24.39
C ASP A 21 -9.15 14.31 23.11
N ASP A 22 -9.01 15.63 23.17
CA ASP A 22 -9.32 16.56 22.05
C ASP A 22 -8.57 16.28 20.72
N VAL A 23 -7.75 15.22 20.66
CA VAL A 23 -6.94 14.82 19.52
C VAL A 23 -7.22 13.37 19.07
N HIS A 24 -7.57 12.45 19.98
CA HIS A 24 -7.72 11.02 19.67
C HIS A 24 -9.17 10.57 19.55
N LEU A 25 -9.50 9.86 18.47
CA LEU A 25 -10.82 9.27 18.28
C LEU A 25 -11.08 8.09 19.23
N THR A 26 -12.28 8.05 19.84
CA THR A 26 -12.79 6.87 20.55
C THR A 26 -13.04 5.71 19.57
N ASN A 27 -13.32 4.50 20.07
CA ASN A 27 -13.73 3.39 19.20
C ASN A 27 -14.99 3.73 18.39
N THR A 28 -15.94 4.46 18.98
CA THR A 28 -17.14 4.96 18.31
C THR A 28 -16.78 6.02 17.27
N GLY A 29 -15.92 6.98 17.63
CA GLY A 29 -15.44 8.03 16.72
C GLY A 29 -14.67 7.48 15.51
N LYS A 30 -13.91 6.39 15.66
CA LYS A 30 -13.27 5.70 14.52
C LYS A 30 -14.30 5.09 13.56
N ALA A 31 -15.37 4.49 14.09
CA ALA A 31 -16.45 3.93 13.28
C ALA A 31 -17.21 5.03 12.53
N GLU A 32 -17.51 6.15 13.20
CA GLU A 32 -18.19 7.30 12.60
C GLU A 32 -17.30 8.03 11.59
N PHE A 33 -16.01 8.19 11.86
CA PHE A 33 -15.04 8.69 10.87
C PHE A 33 -14.98 7.79 9.63
N THR A 34 -15.00 6.47 9.83
CA THR A 34 -15.04 5.52 8.72
C THR A 34 -16.32 5.67 7.90
N LEU A 35 -17.47 5.86 8.55
CA LEU A 35 -18.76 6.10 7.88
C LEU A 35 -18.79 7.45 7.16
N PHE A 36 -18.21 8.50 7.76
CA PHE A 36 -18.05 9.81 7.14
C PHE A 36 -17.25 9.71 5.85
N ILE A 37 -16.05 9.12 5.90
CA ILE A 37 -15.22 8.93 4.70
C ILE A 37 -15.96 8.09 3.66
N ARG A 38 -16.67 7.03 4.08
CA ARG A 38 -17.49 6.21 3.16
C ARG A 38 -18.55 7.04 2.45
N ALA A 39 -19.34 7.81 3.19
CA ALA A 39 -20.40 8.65 2.64
C ALA A 39 -19.87 9.72 1.67
N GLN A 40 -18.74 10.34 2.01
CA GLN A 40 -18.08 11.31 1.14
C GLN A 40 -17.59 10.65 -0.15
N LEU A 41 -16.97 9.47 -0.06
CA LEU A 41 -16.57 8.71 -1.25
C LEU A 41 -17.77 8.30 -2.10
N ASP A 42 -18.89 7.92 -1.49
CA ASP A 42 -20.13 7.58 -2.22
C ASP A 42 -20.73 8.80 -2.92
N ALA A 43 -20.69 9.99 -2.30
CA ALA A 43 -21.12 11.24 -2.93
C ALA A 43 -20.25 11.60 -4.14
N LEU A 44 -18.92 11.46 -4.02
CA LEU A 44 -18.00 11.70 -5.13
C LEU A 44 -18.22 10.68 -6.28
N ARG A 45 -18.56 9.43 -5.96
CA ARG A 45 -18.95 8.41 -6.95
C ARG A 45 -20.25 8.77 -7.66
N ALA A 46 -21.25 9.22 -6.92
CA ALA A 46 -22.55 9.64 -7.47
C ALA A 46 -22.39 10.82 -8.44
N GLN A 47 -21.42 11.69 -8.20
CA GLN A 47 -21.09 12.82 -9.07
C GLN A 47 -20.23 12.44 -10.28
N GLY A 48 -19.79 11.18 -10.40
CA GLY A 48 -18.88 10.72 -11.47
C GLY A 48 -17.47 11.33 -11.39
N VAL A 49 -17.17 12.09 -10.33
CA VAL A 49 -15.86 12.72 -10.08
C VAL A 49 -14.81 11.65 -9.77
N ILE A 50 -15.24 10.58 -9.12
CA ILE A 50 -14.46 9.35 -9.00
C ILE A 50 -15.30 8.19 -9.57
N THR A 51 -14.70 7.37 -10.44
CA THR A 51 -15.38 6.18 -10.95
C THR A 51 -15.61 5.19 -9.81
N SER A 52 -16.80 4.58 -9.72
CA SER A 52 -17.06 3.37 -8.93
C SER A 52 -16.26 2.20 -9.52
N GLY A 53 -14.95 2.24 -9.31
CA GLY A 53 -13.97 1.37 -9.93
C GLY A 53 -12.81 1.17 -8.98
N VAL A 54 -12.90 0.07 -8.25
CA VAL A 54 -11.90 -0.55 -7.37
C VAL A 54 -11.58 0.26 -6.12
N ALA A 55 -11.91 -0.30 -4.95
CA ALA A 55 -11.30 0.07 -3.67
C ALA A 55 -9.82 0.37 -3.92
N THR A 56 -9.38 1.59 -3.62
CA THR A 56 -8.05 2.16 -3.88
C THR A 56 -7.09 1.08 -4.38
N ILE A 57 -6.93 0.91 -5.71
CA ILE A 57 -5.99 -0.08 -6.22
C ILE A 57 -4.66 0.33 -5.62
N LEU A 58 -4.23 -0.39 -4.58
CA LEU A 58 -2.95 -0.14 -3.97
C LEU A 58 -1.92 -0.27 -5.09
N PRO A 59 -1.17 0.79 -5.42
CA PRO A 59 -0.17 0.70 -6.46
C PRO A 59 0.80 -0.45 -6.14
N LEU A 60 1.41 -1.00 -7.18
CA LEU A 60 2.18 -2.23 -7.07
C LEU A 60 3.32 -2.08 -6.06
N GLY A 61 3.10 -2.58 -4.85
CA GLY A 61 4.11 -2.59 -3.79
C GLY A 61 4.41 -1.22 -3.18
N THR A 62 3.48 -0.26 -3.30
CA THR A 62 3.59 1.05 -2.67
C THR A 62 2.29 1.49 -1.96
N PRO A 63 2.37 2.36 -0.94
CA PRO A 63 3.61 2.73 -0.23
C PRO A 63 4.18 1.54 0.56
N MET A 64 5.50 1.46 0.72
CA MET A 64 6.10 0.47 1.63
C MET A 64 6.05 1.03 3.06
N ALA A 65 5.55 0.24 4.01
CA ALA A 65 5.32 0.70 5.37
C ALA A 65 5.60 -0.38 6.42
N SER A 66 5.41 0.00 7.70
CA SER A 66 5.66 -0.87 8.85
C SER A 66 5.07 -2.27 8.69
N GLY A 67 5.93 -3.27 8.88
CA GLY A 67 5.54 -4.69 8.81
C GLY A 67 5.60 -5.32 7.42
N ASP A 68 5.90 -4.54 6.38
CA ASP A 68 6.23 -5.04 5.05
C ASP A 68 7.60 -5.71 5.02
N ARG A 69 7.75 -6.67 4.11
CA ARG A 69 8.98 -7.47 3.99
C ARG A 69 9.27 -7.89 2.56
N GLY A 70 10.54 -8.10 2.26
CA GLY A 70 11.03 -8.70 1.02
C GLY A 70 12.08 -7.86 0.31
N ASP A 71 12.38 -8.23 -0.93
CA ASP A 71 13.50 -7.64 -1.66
C ASP A 71 13.28 -6.17 -2.03
N ASN A 72 12.03 -5.73 -2.20
CA ASN A 72 11.73 -4.31 -2.41
C ASN A 72 12.10 -3.48 -1.17
N VAL A 73 11.91 -4.03 0.03
CA VAL A 73 12.34 -3.38 1.28
C VAL A 73 13.87 -3.38 1.39
N LYS A 74 14.57 -4.43 0.93
CA LYS A 74 16.04 -4.41 0.86
C LYS A 74 16.56 -3.34 -0.09
N ALA A 75 15.92 -3.19 -1.25
CA ALA A 75 16.26 -2.14 -2.21
C ALA A 75 16.08 -0.75 -1.57
N LEU A 76 14.95 -0.53 -0.90
CA LEU A 76 14.69 0.69 -0.12
C LEU A 76 15.76 0.94 0.95
N GLN A 77 16.07 -0.05 1.78
CA GLN A 77 17.08 0.07 2.84
C GLN A 77 18.49 0.39 2.29
N THR A 78 18.83 -0.18 1.13
CA THR A 78 20.09 0.11 0.43
C THR A 78 20.11 1.55 -0.08
N ALA A 79 19.01 2.01 -0.68
CA ALA A 79 18.88 3.38 -1.17
C ALA A 79 18.92 4.39 -0.02
N LEU A 80 18.23 4.13 1.10
CA LEU A 80 18.26 4.97 2.30
C LEU A 80 19.68 5.13 2.86
N ASN A 81 20.43 4.02 3.00
CA ASN A 81 21.82 4.06 3.46
C ASN A 81 22.72 4.89 2.54
N THR A 82 22.44 4.86 1.23
CA THR A 82 23.20 5.60 0.21
C THR A 82 22.82 7.07 0.23
N TYR A 83 21.53 7.39 0.17
CA TYR A 83 20.98 8.74 0.14
C TYR A 83 21.36 9.56 1.38
N LEU A 84 21.23 8.95 2.57
CA LEU A 84 21.56 9.61 3.83
C LEU A 84 23.07 9.65 4.11
N ASN A 85 23.90 9.07 3.23
CA ASN A 85 25.36 8.98 3.37
C ASN A 85 25.81 8.55 4.78
N LEU A 86 25.13 7.54 5.35
CA LEU A 86 25.33 7.18 6.75
C LEU A 86 26.72 6.56 6.98
N PRO A 87 27.44 6.97 8.03
CA PRO A 87 28.70 6.32 8.40
C PRO A 87 28.42 4.86 8.74
N LYS A 88 29.37 3.95 8.45
CA LYS A 88 29.18 2.49 8.58
C LYS A 88 28.52 2.05 9.89
N LYS A 89 28.89 2.68 11.01
CA LYS A 89 28.36 2.38 12.36
C LYS A 89 26.89 2.78 12.57
N LYS A 90 26.34 3.68 11.74
CA LYS A 90 24.97 4.19 11.82
C LYS A 90 24.08 3.69 10.68
N ARG A 91 24.61 2.86 9.77
CA ARG A 91 23.81 2.30 8.67
C ARG A 91 22.69 1.44 9.24
N ILE A 92 21.51 1.56 8.64
CA ILE A 92 20.40 0.65 8.93
C ILE A 92 20.71 -0.72 8.34
N ALA A 93 20.20 -1.78 8.99
CA ALA A 93 20.30 -3.13 8.45
C ALA A 93 19.56 -3.24 7.10
N VAL A 94 20.14 -4.01 6.17
CA VAL A 94 19.53 -4.35 4.88
C VAL A 94 18.98 -5.79 4.97
N ASP A 95 17.98 -5.98 5.82
CA ASP A 95 17.40 -7.28 6.15
C ASP A 95 16.09 -7.57 5.39
N GLY A 96 15.54 -6.58 4.70
CA GLY A 96 14.26 -6.68 4.00
C GLY A 96 13.06 -6.67 4.94
N VAL A 97 13.20 -6.11 6.14
CA VAL A 97 12.10 -5.91 7.09
C VAL A 97 11.90 -4.42 7.33
N TYR A 98 10.69 -3.92 7.07
CA TYR A 98 10.35 -2.53 7.30
C TYR A 98 10.07 -2.31 8.79
N GLY A 99 11.15 -2.23 9.57
CA GLY A 99 11.14 -2.06 11.02
C GLY A 99 11.44 -0.63 11.47
N LYS A 100 11.62 -0.44 12.78
CA LYS A 100 11.85 0.88 13.41
C LYS A 100 13.01 1.65 12.78
N GLY A 101 14.12 0.98 12.45
CA GLY A 101 15.27 1.62 11.80
C GLY A 101 14.96 2.15 10.40
N THR A 102 14.20 1.38 9.61
CA THR A 102 13.76 1.81 8.27
C THR A 102 12.77 2.98 8.37
N ILE A 103 11.80 2.90 9.29
CA ILE A 103 10.84 4.00 9.56
C ILE A 103 11.59 5.29 9.89
N ALA A 104 12.53 5.26 10.84
CA ALA A 104 13.29 6.44 11.25
C ALA A 104 14.14 7.02 10.11
N ALA A 105 14.72 6.16 9.25
CA ALA A 105 15.46 6.60 8.08
C ALA A 105 14.56 7.27 7.04
N VAL A 106 13.37 6.72 6.79
CA VAL A 106 12.38 7.33 5.89
C VAL A 106 11.90 8.66 6.45
N GLN A 107 11.57 8.75 7.74
CA GLN A 107 11.21 10.01 8.41
C GLN A 107 12.32 11.07 8.33
N THR A 108 13.59 10.65 8.34
CA THR A 108 14.72 11.56 8.13
C THR A 108 14.73 12.11 6.70
N VAL A 109 14.47 11.26 5.70
CA VAL A 109 14.34 11.69 4.30
C VAL A 109 13.15 12.63 4.13
N GLU A 110 12.00 12.30 4.72
CA GLU A 110 10.80 13.14 4.69
C GLU A 110 11.08 14.52 5.32
N THR A 111 11.71 14.54 6.49
CA THR A 111 12.09 15.77 7.20
C THR A 111 13.05 16.63 6.36
N ASN A 112 14.11 16.03 5.81
CA ASN A 112 15.12 16.74 5.03
C ASN A 112 14.57 17.33 3.72
N ASN A 113 13.45 16.81 3.23
CA ASN A 113 12.80 17.24 1.99
C ASN A 113 11.46 17.94 2.22
N ALA A 114 11.12 18.30 3.46
CA ALA A 114 9.86 18.95 3.84
C ALA A 114 8.59 18.20 3.38
N LEU A 115 8.62 16.86 3.42
CA LEU A 115 7.47 16.00 3.14
C LEU A 115 6.64 15.76 4.41
N ALA A 116 5.45 15.17 4.25
CA ALA A 116 4.68 14.65 5.38
C ALA A 116 5.49 13.55 6.10
N ILE A 117 5.67 13.69 7.42
CA ILE A 117 6.50 12.78 8.21
C ILE A 117 5.65 11.61 8.73
N ASP A 118 5.32 10.67 7.86
CA ASP A 118 4.50 9.49 8.20
C ASP A 118 5.32 8.19 8.26
N GLY A 119 6.58 8.22 7.78
CA GLY A 119 7.47 7.09 7.78
C GLY A 119 7.08 6.00 6.78
N ALA A 120 6.25 6.31 5.78
CA ALA A 120 5.87 5.43 4.69
C ALA A 120 6.63 5.81 3.41
N ALA A 121 7.30 4.82 2.80
CA ALA A 121 7.97 5.03 1.53
C ALA A 121 6.95 5.00 0.38
N ASP A 122 6.29 6.13 0.16
CA ASP A 122 5.41 6.40 -0.97
C ASP A 122 6.18 6.71 -2.27
N ASP A 123 5.46 7.03 -3.35
CA ASP A 123 6.09 7.28 -4.65
C ASP A 123 7.02 8.50 -4.65
N VAL A 124 6.73 9.52 -3.83
CA VAL A 124 7.55 10.72 -3.69
C VAL A 124 8.88 10.35 -3.02
N VAL A 125 8.82 9.62 -1.91
CA VAL A 125 10.01 9.12 -1.21
C VAL A 125 10.83 8.19 -2.11
N LEU A 126 10.19 7.26 -2.82
CA LEU A 126 10.89 6.34 -3.72
C LEU A 126 11.59 7.09 -4.86
N THR A 127 10.95 8.08 -5.46
CA THR A 127 11.54 8.91 -6.52
C THR A 127 12.76 9.67 -6.03
N LEU A 128 12.70 10.27 -4.83
CA LEU A 128 13.86 10.94 -4.21
C LEU A 128 15.04 10.00 -3.99
N LEU A 129 14.75 8.74 -3.66
CA LEU A 129 15.74 7.69 -3.46
C LEU A 129 16.22 7.04 -4.77
N GLY A 130 15.73 7.50 -5.93
CA GLY A 130 16.08 6.94 -7.25
C GLY A 130 15.49 5.56 -7.51
N ILE A 131 14.44 5.16 -6.77
CA ILE A 131 13.74 3.90 -6.94
C ILE A 131 12.54 4.12 -7.86
N ASN A 132 12.55 3.48 -9.02
CA ASN A 132 11.39 3.50 -9.92
C ASN A 132 10.37 2.42 -9.50
N SER A 133 9.16 2.85 -9.15
CA SER A 133 8.03 2.00 -8.78
C SER A 133 7.67 0.95 -9.85
N SER A 134 7.96 1.19 -11.14
CA SER A 134 7.75 0.21 -12.21
C SER A 134 8.64 -1.04 -12.09
N ASN A 135 9.77 -0.92 -11.39
CA ASN A 135 10.72 -2.02 -11.17
C ASN A 135 10.36 -2.86 -9.95
N ILE A 136 9.33 -2.47 -9.20
CA ILE A 136 8.84 -3.24 -8.06
C ILE A 136 8.25 -4.55 -8.56
N VAL A 137 8.65 -5.63 -7.89
CA VAL A 137 8.15 -6.97 -8.17
C VAL A 137 7.70 -7.61 -6.86
N LEU A 138 6.47 -8.12 -6.83
CA LEU A 138 5.99 -8.96 -5.73
C LEU A 138 6.29 -10.41 -6.08
N LYS A 139 6.99 -11.12 -5.20
CA LYS A 139 7.34 -12.53 -5.40
C LYS A 139 7.30 -13.29 -4.10
N GLN A 140 7.55 -14.59 -4.16
CA GLN A 140 7.54 -15.43 -2.97
C GLN A 140 8.42 -14.85 -1.84
N GLY A 141 7.86 -14.76 -0.64
CA GLY A 141 8.50 -14.16 0.53
C GLY A 141 8.21 -12.67 0.73
N THR A 142 7.64 -11.98 -0.27
CA THR A 142 7.16 -10.60 -0.09
C THR A 142 5.94 -10.60 0.84
N LYS A 143 5.90 -9.65 1.76
CA LYS A 143 4.73 -9.27 2.55
C LYS A 143 4.44 -7.81 2.30
N HIS A 144 3.23 -7.52 1.85
CA HIS A 144 2.80 -6.18 1.46
C HIS A 144 1.28 -6.13 1.32
N ALA A 145 0.68 -4.97 1.59
CA ALA A 145 -0.78 -4.79 1.50
C ALA A 145 -1.34 -5.09 0.09
N SER A 146 -0.64 -4.67 -0.97
CA SER A 146 -1.03 -4.95 -2.37
C SER A 146 -1.10 -6.44 -2.72
N ILE A 147 -0.47 -7.33 -1.94
CA ILE A 147 -0.58 -8.78 -2.14
C ILE A 147 -2.00 -9.26 -1.83
N LYS A 148 -2.71 -8.65 -0.87
CA LYS A 148 -4.12 -8.98 -0.61
C LYS A 148 -4.98 -8.70 -1.83
N THR A 149 -4.73 -7.58 -2.49
CA THR A 149 -5.40 -7.21 -3.74
C THR A 149 -5.09 -8.22 -4.84
N ALA A 150 -3.82 -8.58 -5.05
CA ALA A 150 -3.44 -9.63 -5.99
C ALA A 150 -4.10 -10.98 -5.68
N GLN A 151 -4.09 -11.41 -4.41
CA GLN A 151 -4.69 -12.68 -4.00
C GLN A 151 -6.19 -12.69 -4.23
N THR A 152 -6.88 -11.58 -3.93
CA THR A 152 -8.32 -11.45 -4.17
C THR A 152 -8.62 -11.50 -5.67
N ALA A 153 -7.87 -10.75 -6.48
CA ALA A 153 -8.02 -10.75 -7.94
C ALA A 153 -7.74 -12.14 -8.54
N LEU A 154 -6.67 -12.82 -8.11
CA LEU A 154 -6.36 -14.19 -8.53
C LEU A 154 -7.48 -15.16 -8.18
N GLY A 155 -8.05 -15.06 -6.98
CA GLY A 155 -9.17 -15.89 -6.55
C GLY A 155 -10.38 -15.75 -7.48
N ARG A 156 -10.74 -14.50 -7.84
CA ARG A 156 -11.83 -14.19 -8.78
C ARG A 156 -11.54 -14.69 -10.18
N VAL A 157 -10.41 -14.30 -10.77
CA VAL A 157 -10.05 -14.62 -12.16
C VAL A 157 -9.92 -16.12 -12.38
N MET A 158 -9.36 -16.84 -11.41
CA MET A 158 -9.12 -18.28 -11.52
C MET A 158 -10.29 -19.13 -11.00
N ASN A 159 -11.35 -18.51 -10.46
CA ASN A 159 -12.47 -19.18 -9.79
C ASN A 159 -12.00 -20.19 -8.73
N VAL A 160 -11.11 -19.76 -7.83
CA VAL A 160 -10.57 -20.58 -6.74
C VAL A 160 -10.63 -19.85 -5.41
N LYS A 161 -10.81 -20.60 -4.32
CA LYS A 161 -10.66 -20.06 -2.97
C LYS A 161 -9.17 -19.84 -2.67
N LEU A 162 -8.76 -18.59 -2.56
CA LEU A 162 -7.42 -18.19 -2.11
C LEU A 162 -7.55 -17.23 -0.93
N ARG A 163 -6.81 -17.49 0.14
CA ARG A 163 -6.77 -16.59 1.30
C ARG A 163 -5.99 -15.32 0.95
N ALA A 164 -6.61 -14.15 1.15
CA ALA A 164 -6.00 -12.85 0.95
C ALA A 164 -5.32 -12.34 2.24
N ASP A 165 -4.21 -12.97 2.62
CA ASP A 165 -3.48 -12.68 3.86
C ASP A 165 -2.36 -11.64 3.72
N GLY A 166 -2.03 -11.24 2.50
CA GLY A 166 -0.96 -10.25 2.23
C GLY A 166 0.45 -10.85 2.25
N ASN A 167 0.57 -12.18 2.35
CA ASN A 167 1.84 -12.89 2.26
C ASN A 167 1.93 -13.62 0.92
N PHE A 168 2.99 -13.36 0.17
CA PHE A 168 3.21 -14.05 -1.10
C PHE A 168 3.84 -15.42 -0.85
N GLY A 169 2.99 -16.42 -0.61
CA GLY A 169 3.41 -17.81 -0.39
C GLY A 169 3.38 -18.69 -1.65
N PRO A 170 3.74 -19.98 -1.53
CA PRO A 170 3.75 -20.92 -2.65
C PRO A 170 2.41 -21.06 -3.37
N ALA A 171 1.29 -20.95 -2.65
CA ALA A 171 -0.05 -20.98 -3.25
C ALA A 171 -0.28 -19.79 -4.19
N THR A 172 0.08 -18.58 -3.76
CA THR A 172 0.05 -17.37 -4.60
C THR A 172 0.95 -17.53 -5.81
N THR A 173 2.19 -18.01 -5.64
CA THR A 173 3.13 -18.28 -6.74
C THR A 173 2.53 -19.19 -7.81
N ARG A 174 1.91 -20.32 -7.42
CA ARG A 174 1.28 -21.24 -8.36
C ARG A 174 0.15 -20.60 -9.14
N LEU A 175 -0.69 -19.80 -8.47
CA LEU A 175 -1.82 -19.14 -9.13
C LEU A 175 -1.36 -18.02 -10.06
N VAL A 176 -0.31 -17.27 -9.69
CA VAL A 176 0.30 -16.29 -10.60
C VAL A 176 0.84 -16.96 -11.85
N LYS A 177 1.54 -18.10 -11.74
CA LYS A 177 2.00 -18.85 -12.93
C LYS A 177 0.84 -19.31 -13.80
N ARG A 178 -0.25 -19.80 -13.21
CA ARG A 178 -1.46 -20.20 -13.97
C ARG A 178 -2.10 -19.01 -14.68
N PHE A 179 -2.23 -17.88 -13.99
CA PHE A 179 -2.76 -16.65 -14.58
C PHE A 179 -1.88 -16.16 -15.72
N GLN A 180 -0.57 -16.07 -15.51
CA GLN A 180 0.41 -15.69 -16.54
C GLN A 180 0.29 -16.60 -17.76
N LYS A 181 0.18 -17.92 -17.56
CA LYS A 181 -0.07 -18.88 -18.66
C LYS A 181 -1.37 -18.55 -19.41
N SER A 182 -2.46 -18.25 -18.70
CA SER A 182 -3.76 -17.96 -19.34
C SER A 182 -3.78 -16.67 -20.18
N VAL A 183 -2.90 -15.72 -19.88
CA VAL A 183 -2.78 -14.46 -20.64
C VAL A 183 -1.54 -14.43 -21.56
N GLY A 184 -0.90 -15.57 -21.79
CA GLY A 184 0.25 -15.70 -22.70
C GLY A 184 1.58 -15.13 -22.19
N PHE A 185 1.69 -14.81 -20.90
CA PHE A 185 2.93 -14.31 -20.30
C PHE A 185 3.89 -15.44 -19.91
N LYS A 186 5.18 -15.11 -19.82
CA LYS A 186 6.18 -16.00 -19.20
C LYS A 186 5.77 -16.27 -17.74
N GLN A 187 5.77 -17.55 -17.36
CA GLN A 187 5.32 -18.01 -16.03
C GLN A 187 6.38 -17.78 -14.95
N THR A 188 6.73 -16.52 -14.71
CA THR A 188 7.73 -16.14 -13.70
C THR A 188 7.27 -16.48 -12.27
N GLY A 189 5.96 -16.52 -12.04
CA GLY A 189 5.39 -16.67 -10.69
C GLY A 189 5.57 -15.43 -9.81
N ALA A 190 6.00 -14.31 -10.41
CA ALA A 190 6.15 -13.02 -9.77
C ALA A 190 5.24 -11.99 -10.44
N ILE A 191 4.75 -11.03 -9.67
CA ILE A 191 3.87 -9.96 -10.16
C ILE A 191 4.71 -8.71 -10.33
N ASN A 192 5.07 -8.42 -11.59
CA ASN A 192 5.60 -7.14 -12.03
C ASN A 192 4.46 -6.23 -12.51
N TYR A 193 4.79 -5.01 -12.95
CA TYR A 193 3.81 -4.03 -13.43
C TYR A 193 2.88 -4.58 -14.52
N GLN A 194 3.42 -5.27 -15.53
CA GLN A 194 2.62 -5.85 -16.61
C GLN A 194 1.64 -6.93 -16.09
N THR A 195 2.10 -7.83 -15.22
CA THR A 195 1.25 -8.86 -14.62
C THR A 195 0.17 -8.23 -13.73
N TRP A 196 0.51 -7.17 -13.01
CA TRP A 196 -0.40 -6.44 -12.14
C TRP A 196 -1.58 -5.82 -12.91
N ILE A 197 -1.29 -5.04 -13.95
CA ILE A 197 -2.33 -4.41 -14.78
C ILE A 197 -3.22 -5.45 -15.45
N ALA A 198 -2.61 -6.50 -16.03
CA ALA A 198 -3.38 -7.60 -16.65
C ALA A 198 -4.29 -8.31 -15.64
N LEU A 199 -3.81 -8.56 -14.42
CA LEU A 199 -4.57 -9.24 -13.37
C LEU A 199 -5.77 -8.41 -12.91
N LEU A 200 -5.57 -7.11 -12.70
CA LEU A 200 -6.65 -6.21 -12.27
C LEU A 200 -7.70 -6.03 -13.37
N SER A 201 -7.25 -5.86 -14.62
CA SER A 201 -8.16 -5.78 -15.77
C SER A 201 -9.00 -7.05 -15.91
N ALA A 202 -8.37 -8.23 -15.86
CA ALA A 202 -9.07 -9.51 -15.91
C ALA A 202 -10.03 -9.70 -14.73
N SER A 203 -9.68 -9.23 -13.53
CA SER A 203 -10.54 -9.31 -12.36
C SER A 203 -11.73 -8.35 -12.40
N ALA A 204 -11.64 -7.23 -13.12
CA ALA A 204 -12.72 -6.27 -13.25
C ALA A 204 -13.80 -6.72 -14.26
N GLN A 205 -13.45 -7.64 -15.16
CA GLN A 205 -14.34 -8.23 -16.16
C GLN A 205 -15.11 -9.46 -15.65
N ARG A 206 -14.89 -9.87 -14.40
CA ARG A 206 -15.46 -11.06 -13.77
C ARG A 206 -16.43 -10.67 -12.67
#